data_AF-A0A0V8HZ76-F1
#
_entry.id   AF-A0A0V8HZ76-F1
#
_cell.length_a   1.000
_cell.length_b   1.000
_cell.length_c   1.000
_cell.angle_alpha   90.00
_cell.angle_beta   90.00
_cell.angle_gamma   90.00
#
_symmetry.space_group_name_H-M   'P 1'
#
loop_
_entity.id
_entity.type
_entity.pdbx_description
1 polymer ?
#
loop_
_entity_poly.entity_id
_entity_poly.type
_entity_poly.pdbx_seq_one_letter_code
_entity_poly.pdbx_strand_id
1 'polypeptide(L)'
;MPAEQNREFGNLLLLCIEHSYEIDENPGPFPAEVLREWKAAQIAEYEQIQRSWNISDDEASEALVASESIATLHISSVVEVVRRIEALGLTARRTRGQVRDWAKRWQQLRERTRRSFSAWDEDGNSVYLEPSINEVRPIKDGIQSALETALHEIQPVAEAVRVELAAVRTTRVETGPWCDELDRVITDVIHTASKWDGGPDHGADAKFEGALNRLNETRDMFVRVVRGESIELPEPSESVSDANAPDAFDMHRALLDEARPYHRVQHRPYDADLRERVAQATQVAAQIPPTPHLLAYGLNVTAALSVAVAGNATSEVQIDLVESDAKRTPICAAVALLEETARRHDKASVVGSAAAEQLRRVWVDTDWAKECSWIGNEVNGQAMMHAFARATSDEEVRDRLTSALEANPGLLETMVISCAGWVDQLDSGTWEVVDRDRSYRSVPLWFPIEVAGELVPSRHPELSSFDVAELPEKLLRCTQEHSELPGTPKQ
;
A
#
# COMPACT_ATOMS: atom_id res chain seq x y z
N MET A 1 -18.73 71.67 -39.89
CA MET A 1 -20.06 72.03 -39.36
C MET A 1 -20.01 72.08 -37.85
N PRO A 2 -20.82 72.91 -37.17
CA PRO A 2 -20.93 72.85 -35.71
C PRO A 2 -21.63 71.54 -35.27
N ALA A 3 -21.18 70.94 -34.16
CA ALA A 3 -21.68 69.66 -33.65
C ALA A 3 -23.21 69.65 -33.41
N GLU A 4 -23.81 70.81 -33.17
CA GLU A 4 -25.26 70.98 -33.00
C GLU A 4 -26.06 70.55 -34.23
N GLN A 5 -25.50 70.65 -35.44
CA GLN A 5 -26.17 70.20 -36.66
C GLN A 5 -26.18 68.67 -36.81
N ASN A 6 -25.21 67.94 -36.25
CA ASN A 6 -25.22 66.47 -36.24
C ASN A 6 -26.34 65.92 -35.33
N ARG A 7 -26.76 66.71 -34.34
CA ARG A 7 -27.84 66.40 -33.39
C ARG A 7 -29.23 66.79 -33.89
N GLU A 8 -29.35 67.35 -35.09
CA GLU A 8 -30.65 67.59 -35.70
C GLU A 8 -31.38 66.26 -35.96
N PHE A 9 -32.69 66.25 -35.75
CA PHE A 9 -33.51 65.04 -35.89
C PHE A 9 -33.31 64.32 -37.24
N GLY A 10 -33.09 65.08 -38.32
CA GLY A 10 -32.84 64.53 -39.65
C GLY A 10 -31.54 63.72 -39.77
N ASN A 11 -30.59 63.90 -38.84
CA ASN A 11 -29.24 63.33 -38.88
C ASN A 11 -29.00 62.29 -37.78
N LEU A 12 -29.99 62.04 -36.91
CA LEU A 12 -29.88 61.05 -35.83
C LEU A 12 -29.89 59.61 -36.35
N LEU A 13 -28.88 58.84 -35.96
CA LEU A 13 -28.67 57.42 -36.25
C LEU A 13 -28.77 56.59 -34.97
N LEU A 14 -29.20 55.33 -35.10
CA LEU A 14 -29.12 54.36 -34.01
C LEU A 14 -27.74 53.72 -34.01
N LEU A 15 -26.92 54.04 -33.00
CA LEU A 15 -25.56 53.55 -32.84
C LEU A 15 -25.32 53.14 -31.38
N CYS A 16 -24.31 52.31 -31.12
CA CYS A 16 -23.85 52.12 -29.74
C CYS A 16 -23.26 53.43 -29.20
N ILE A 17 -23.18 53.52 -27.87
CA ILE A 17 -22.78 54.73 -27.16
C ILE A 17 -21.41 55.24 -27.67
N GLU A 18 -20.44 54.36 -27.86
CA GLU A 18 -19.08 54.71 -28.27
C GLU A 18 -19.03 55.39 -29.66
N HIS A 19 -19.71 54.83 -30.66
CA HIS A 19 -19.74 55.41 -32.01
C HIS A 19 -20.59 56.69 -32.07
N SER A 20 -21.59 56.83 -31.20
CA SER A 20 -22.36 58.09 -31.11
C SER A 20 -21.49 59.26 -30.62
N TYR A 21 -20.58 59.01 -29.67
CA TYR A 21 -19.62 60.01 -29.21
C TYR A 21 -18.60 60.38 -30.29
N GLU A 22 -18.10 59.40 -31.04
CA GLU A 22 -17.13 59.64 -32.11
C GLU A 22 -17.65 60.63 -33.17
N ILE A 23 -18.93 60.51 -33.55
CA ILE A 23 -19.57 61.38 -34.54
C ILE A 23 -19.85 62.78 -33.98
N ASP A 24 -20.26 62.86 -32.72
CA ASP A 24 -20.60 64.12 -32.05
C ASP A 24 -19.35 64.95 -31.75
N GLU A 25 -18.24 64.30 -31.35
CA GLU A 25 -16.99 64.96 -30.99
C GLU A 25 -16.13 65.31 -32.20
N ASN A 26 -16.29 64.60 -33.33
CA ASN A 26 -15.55 64.83 -34.57
C ASN A 26 -16.49 65.14 -35.76
N PRO A 27 -17.14 66.32 -35.83
CA PRO A 27 -18.10 66.63 -36.90
C PRO A 27 -17.46 66.89 -38.28
N GLY A 28 -16.13 66.86 -38.39
CA GLY A 28 -15.41 67.11 -39.64
C GLY A 28 -15.54 65.96 -40.65
N PRO A 29 -15.20 64.71 -40.27
CA PRO A 29 -15.37 63.53 -41.11
C PRO A 29 -16.82 63.11 -41.37
N PHE A 30 -17.78 63.57 -40.56
CA PHE A 30 -19.18 63.15 -40.62
C PHE A 30 -20.12 64.34 -40.94
N PRO A 31 -20.15 64.81 -42.21
CA PRO A 31 -21.08 65.86 -42.61
C PRO A 31 -22.53 65.36 -42.61
N ALA A 32 -23.49 66.25 -42.41
CA ALA A 32 -24.92 65.89 -42.30
C ALA A 32 -25.47 65.13 -43.51
N GLU A 33 -24.92 65.34 -44.71
CA GLU A 33 -25.32 64.60 -45.92
C GLU A 33 -25.05 63.10 -45.76
N VAL A 34 -23.88 62.73 -45.26
CA VAL A 34 -23.49 61.34 -44.99
C VAL A 34 -24.36 60.73 -43.89
N LEU A 35 -24.63 61.48 -42.82
CA LEU A 35 -25.49 61.01 -41.73
C LEU A 35 -26.93 60.74 -42.21
N ARG A 36 -27.46 61.55 -43.13
CA ARG A 36 -28.78 61.34 -43.72
C ARG A 36 -28.83 60.12 -44.64
N GLU A 37 -27.78 59.89 -45.42
CA GLU A 37 -27.66 58.68 -46.25
C GLU A 37 -27.62 57.41 -45.39
N TRP A 38 -26.83 57.42 -44.31
CA TRP A 38 -26.78 56.31 -43.37
C TRP A 38 -28.11 56.08 -42.68
N LYS A 39 -28.84 57.15 -42.37
CA LYS A 39 -30.16 57.07 -41.74
C LYS A 39 -31.17 56.44 -42.69
N ALA A 40 -31.16 56.86 -43.95
CA ALA A 40 -32.00 56.26 -44.98
C ALA A 40 -31.68 54.76 -45.17
N ALA A 41 -30.40 54.38 -45.12
CA ALA A 41 -29.99 52.97 -45.18
C ALA A 41 -30.46 52.17 -43.95
N GLN A 42 -30.32 52.70 -42.73
CA GLN A 42 -30.83 52.05 -41.51
C GLN A 42 -32.35 51.87 -41.52
N ILE A 43 -33.09 52.86 -42.03
CA ILE A 43 -34.56 52.76 -42.15
C ILE A 43 -34.94 51.71 -43.21
N ALA A 44 -34.26 51.69 -44.36
CA ALA A 44 -34.52 50.71 -45.41
C ALA A 44 -34.17 49.28 -44.95
N GLU A 45 -33.08 49.11 -44.21
CA GLU A 45 -32.69 47.84 -43.58
C GLU A 45 -33.72 47.42 -42.53
N TYR A 46 -34.16 48.34 -41.66
CA TYR A 46 -35.23 48.07 -40.71
C TYR A 46 -36.52 47.65 -41.40
N GLU A 47 -36.97 48.35 -42.44
CA GLU A 47 -38.18 47.98 -43.19
C GLU A 47 -38.04 46.62 -43.90
N GLN A 48 -36.83 46.27 -44.35
CA GLN A 48 -36.53 44.96 -44.93
C GLN A 48 -36.54 43.85 -43.88
N ILE A 49 -35.92 44.08 -42.72
CA ILE A 49 -35.82 43.11 -41.61
C ILE A 49 -37.18 42.94 -40.92
N GLN A 50 -37.93 44.02 -40.68
CA GLN A 50 -39.25 43.98 -40.05
C GLN A 50 -40.28 43.21 -40.90
N ARG A 51 -40.14 43.21 -42.24
CA ARG A 51 -40.94 42.33 -43.12
C ARG A 51 -40.58 40.85 -43.00
N SER A 52 -39.44 40.51 -42.41
CA SER A 52 -38.94 39.14 -42.26
C SER A 52 -39.05 38.55 -40.85
N TRP A 53 -39.43 39.35 -39.85
CA TRP A 53 -39.67 38.91 -38.47
C TRP A 53 -41.13 39.14 -38.07
N ASN A 54 -41.99 38.17 -38.38
CA ASN A 54 -43.29 38.03 -37.72
C ASN A 54 -43.13 37.08 -36.54
N ILE A 55 -42.51 37.53 -35.45
CA ILE A 55 -42.62 36.86 -34.16
C ILE A 55 -43.83 37.49 -33.48
N SER A 56 -44.84 36.68 -33.19
CA SER A 56 -46.02 37.13 -32.45
C SER A 56 -45.69 37.37 -30.98
N ASP A 57 -46.48 38.22 -30.30
CA ASP A 57 -46.31 38.46 -28.86
C ASP A 57 -46.39 37.16 -28.04
N ASP A 58 -47.13 36.16 -28.53
CA ASP A 58 -47.22 34.83 -27.93
C ASP A 58 -45.89 34.05 -28.04
N GLU A 59 -45.24 34.07 -29.21
CA GLU A 59 -43.92 33.45 -29.42
C GLU A 59 -42.80 34.17 -28.66
N ALA A 60 -42.90 35.51 -28.52
CA ALA A 60 -41.99 36.29 -27.68
C ALA A 60 -42.18 35.96 -26.19
N SER A 61 -43.42 35.73 -25.75
CA SER A 61 -43.73 35.31 -24.38
C SER A 61 -43.23 33.89 -24.10
N GLU A 62 -43.40 32.94 -25.04
CA GLU A 62 -42.83 31.58 -24.92
C GLU A 62 -41.30 31.59 -24.85
N ALA A 63 -40.64 32.42 -25.67
CA ALA A 63 -39.18 32.55 -25.63
C ALA A 63 -38.68 33.18 -24.31
N LEU A 64 -39.42 34.15 -23.75
CA LEU A 64 -39.12 34.73 -22.44
C LEU A 64 -39.33 33.72 -21.31
N VAL A 65 -40.42 32.95 -21.31
CA VAL A 65 -40.66 31.89 -20.32
C VAL A 65 -39.60 30.78 -20.40
N ALA A 66 -39.16 30.42 -21.61
CA ALA A 66 -38.08 29.47 -21.83
C ALA A 66 -36.70 30.02 -21.40
N SER A 67 -36.51 31.34 -21.44
CA SER A 67 -35.26 32.00 -21.02
C SER A 67 -35.25 32.38 -19.54
N GLU A 68 -36.42 32.61 -18.92
CA GLU A 68 -36.62 32.89 -17.50
C GLU A 68 -36.78 31.60 -16.66
N SER A 69 -36.88 30.42 -17.28
CA SER A 69 -36.89 29.15 -16.56
C SER A 69 -35.51 28.89 -15.92
N ILE A 70 -35.30 29.41 -14.70
CA ILE A 70 -34.86 28.65 -13.52
C ILE A 70 -33.44 28.02 -13.60
N ALA A 71 -32.65 28.22 -14.65
CA ALA A 71 -31.35 27.56 -14.79
C ALA A 71 -30.19 28.35 -14.13
N THR A 72 -30.13 29.68 -14.27
CA THR A 72 -28.95 30.47 -13.89
C THR A 72 -28.83 30.80 -12.40
N LEU A 73 -29.94 30.92 -11.66
CA LEU A 73 -29.90 31.20 -10.21
C LEU A 73 -29.62 29.93 -9.36
N HIS A 74 -30.05 28.76 -9.83
CA HIS A 74 -29.99 27.52 -9.07
C HIS A 74 -28.62 26.83 -9.14
N ILE A 75 -27.89 27.04 -10.24
CA ILE A 75 -26.53 26.50 -10.41
C ILE A 75 -25.58 27.07 -9.35
N SER A 76 -25.73 28.34 -8.97
CA SER A 76 -24.86 28.98 -7.96
C SER A 76 -24.97 28.32 -6.59
N SER A 77 -26.19 28.12 -6.07
CA SER A 77 -26.41 27.48 -4.76
C SER A 77 -25.98 26.02 -4.75
N VAL A 78 -26.20 25.26 -5.83
CA VAL A 78 -25.77 23.86 -5.91
C VAL A 78 -24.25 23.75 -5.95
N VAL A 79 -23.57 24.61 -6.73
CA VAL A 79 -22.10 24.66 -6.76
C VAL A 79 -21.54 25.00 -5.37
N GLU A 80 -22.18 25.92 -4.65
CA GLU A 80 -21.78 26.30 -3.31
C GLU A 80 -21.98 25.15 -2.30
N VAL A 81 -23.10 24.41 -2.37
CA VAL A 81 -23.30 23.18 -1.58
C VAL A 81 -22.17 22.19 -1.82
N VAL A 82 -21.83 21.91 -3.07
CA VAL A 82 -20.76 20.96 -3.42
C VAL A 82 -19.41 21.42 -2.86
N ARG A 83 -19.05 22.71 -3.03
CA ARG A 83 -17.81 23.27 -2.48
C ARG A 83 -17.73 23.14 -0.97
N ARG A 84 -18.84 23.36 -0.26
CA ARG A 84 -18.88 23.26 1.20
C ARG A 84 -18.84 21.82 1.70
N ILE A 85 -19.45 20.89 0.98
CA ILE A 85 -19.32 19.45 1.27
C ILE A 85 -17.86 19.00 1.10
N GLU A 86 -17.17 19.46 0.05
CA GLU A 86 -15.74 19.19 -0.13
C GLU A 86 -14.89 19.80 1.00
N ALA A 87 -15.18 21.05 1.38
CA ALA A 87 -14.52 21.69 2.51
C ALA A 87 -14.75 20.92 3.83
N LEU A 88 -15.97 20.41 4.05
CA LEU A 88 -16.31 19.56 5.19
C LEU A 88 -15.48 18.27 5.18
N GLY A 89 -15.44 17.56 4.06
CA GLY A 89 -14.67 16.33 3.91
C GLY A 89 -13.17 16.53 4.14
N LEU A 90 -12.59 17.60 3.59
CA LEU A 90 -11.18 17.95 3.80
C LEU A 90 -10.88 18.34 5.26
N THR A 91 -11.75 19.15 5.88
CA THR A 91 -11.60 19.54 7.29
C THR A 91 -11.68 18.32 8.19
N ALA A 92 -12.66 17.43 7.96
CA ALA A 92 -12.85 16.21 8.74
C ALA A 92 -11.63 15.28 8.63
N ARG A 93 -11.09 15.05 7.43
CA ARG A 93 -9.87 14.23 7.26
C ARG A 93 -8.66 14.84 7.97
N ARG A 94 -8.48 16.16 7.85
CA ARG A 94 -7.35 16.88 8.48
C ARG A 94 -7.40 16.74 10.00
N THR A 95 -8.54 16.99 10.62
CA THR A 95 -8.68 16.94 12.08
C THR A 95 -8.55 15.51 12.61
N ARG A 96 -9.00 14.51 11.84
CA ARG A 96 -8.86 13.11 12.21
C ARG A 96 -7.40 12.63 12.26
N GLY A 97 -6.49 13.26 11.52
CA GLY A 97 -5.06 12.91 11.53
C GLY A 97 -4.44 12.91 12.94
N GLN A 98 -4.79 13.88 13.78
CA GLN A 98 -4.28 13.96 15.16
C GLN A 98 -4.75 12.80 16.03
N VAL A 99 -6.01 12.35 15.84
CA VAL A 99 -6.56 11.19 16.56
C VAL A 99 -5.81 9.92 16.16
N ARG A 100 -5.53 9.75 14.86
CA ARG A 100 -4.75 8.62 14.34
C ARG A 100 -3.33 8.59 14.88
N ASP A 101 -2.68 9.75 15.03
CA ASP A 101 -1.35 9.85 15.63
C ASP A 101 -1.35 9.36 17.09
N TRP A 102 -2.36 9.73 17.87
CA TRP A 102 -2.50 9.22 19.24
C TRP A 102 -2.82 7.73 19.29
N ALA A 103 -3.68 7.22 18.40
CA ALA A 103 -3.95 5.79 18.28
C ALA A 103 -2.66 5.01 17.93
N LYS A 104 -1.84 5.52 17.00
CA LYS A 104 -0.54 4.94 16.66
C LYS A 104 0.40 4.90 17.87
N ARG A 105 0.45 5.96 18.68
CA ARG A 105 1.21 5.97 19.94
C ARG A 105 0.69 4.92 20.92
N TRP A 106 -0.62 4.72 21.01
CA TRP A 106 -1.20 3.65 21.84
C TRP A 106 -0.74 2.27 21.38
N GLN A 107 -0.81 2.00 20.08
CA GLN A 107 -0.34 0.75 19.50
C GLN A 107 1.14 0.51 19.80
N GLN A 108 1.99 1.52 19.56
CA GLN A 108 3.43 1.45 19.85
C GLN A 108 3.71 1.18 21.33
N LEU A 109 2.97 1.80 22.25
CA LEU A 109 3.08 1.54 23.67
C LEU A 109 2.73 0.07 23.99
N ARG A 110 1.60 -0.43 23.47
CA ARG A 110 1.21 -1.84 23.66
C ARG A 110 2.25 -2.80 23.10
N GLU A 111 2.76 -2.55 21.91
CA GLU A 111 3.81 -3.39 21.31
C GLU A 111 5.09 -3.37 22.14
N ARG A 112 5.52 -2.21 22.64
CA ARG A 112 6.68 -2.09 23.52
C ARG A 112 6.48 -2.86 24.82
N THR A 113 5.33 -2.71 25.47
CA THR A 113 5.01 -3.43 26.70
C THR A 113 4.96 -4.94 26.46
N ARG A 114 4.34 -5.39 25.36
CA ARG A 114 4.32 -6.79 24.94
C ARG A 114 5.70 -7.36 24.68
N ARG A 115 6.62 -6.58 24.12
CA ARG A 115 8.01 -6.99 23.91
C ARG A 115 8.82 -7.04 25.22
N SER A 116 8.46 -6.21 26.20
CA SER A 116 9.19 -6.13 27.47
C SER A 116 8.97 -7.31 28.41
N PHE A 117 7.89 -8.09 28.20
CA PHE A 117 7.57 -9.25 29.02
C PHE A 117 7.28 -10.46 28.14
N SER A 118 8.14 -11.48 28.23
CA SER A 118 7.96 -12.75 27.54
C SER A 118 7.53 -13.81 28.54
N ALA A 119 6.24 -14.16 28.54
CA ALA A 119 5.70 -15.28 29.31
C ALA A 119 4.71 -16.07 28.45
N TRP A 120 4.47 -17.31 28.87
CA TRP A 120 3.57 -18.23 28.20
C TRP A 120 2.68 -18.93 29.23
N ASP A 121 1.46 -19.28 28.81
CA ASP A 121 0.56 -20.10 29.62
C ASP A 121 0.99 -21.57 29.61
N GLU A 122 0.24 -22.42 30.32
CA GLU A 122 0.50 -23.86 30.40
C GLU A 122 0.44 -24.53 29.02
N ASP A 123 -0.33 -23.98 28.08
CA ASP A 123 -0.45 -24.46 26.71
C ASP A 123 0.60 -23.85 25.77
N GLY A 124 1.50 -22.98 26.24
CA GLY A 124 2.53 -22.32 25.44
C GLY A 124 2.04 -21.13 24.61
N ASN A 125 0.81 -20.64 24.80
CA ASN A 125 0.34 -19.41 24.17
C ASN A 125 1.00 -18.19 24.81
N SER A 126 1.23 -17.14 24.02
CA SER A 126 1.85 -15.90 24.51
C SER A 126 0.95 -15.18 25.50
N VAL A 127 1.46 -14.91 26.70
CA VAL A 127 0.78 -14.08 27.70
C VAL A 127 1.30 -12.66 27.56
N TYR A 128 0.40 -11.74 27.23
CA TYR A 128 0.74 -10.34 27.01
C TYR A 128 0.45 -9.51 28.26
N LEU A 129 1.44 -8.72 28.67
CA LEU A 129 1.21 -7.65 29.63
C LEU A 129 0.56 -6.46 28.91
N GLU A 130 -0.53 -5.95 29.47
CA GLU A 130 -1.11 -4.69 29.00
C GLU A 130 -0.39 -3.50 29.68
N PRO A 131 -0.22 -2.37 28.98
CA PRO A 131 0.38 -1.18 29.58
C PRO A 131 -0.41 -0.71 30.80
N SER A 132 0.28 -0.09 31.76
CA SER A 132 -0.38 0.36 32.99
C SER A 132 -1.39 1.47 32.69
N ILE A 133 -2.42 1.58 33.54
CA ILE A 133 -3.44 2.65 33.41
C ILE A 133 -2.79 4.04 33.41
N ASN A 134 -1.70 4.22 34.15
CA ASN A 134 -0.97 5.48 34.23
C ASN A 134 -0.27 5.85 32.91
N GLU A 135 0.22 4.88 32.14
CA GLU A 135 0.85 5.11 30.84
C GLU A 135 -0.19 5.33 29.74
N VAL A 136 -1.34 4.66 29.83
CA VAL A 136 -2.43 4.77 28.84
C VAL A 136 -3.23 6.06 29.02
N ARG A 137 -3.36 6.58 30.24
CA ARG A 137 -4.19 7.75 30.55
C ARG A 137 -3.84 8.99 29.70
N PRO A 138 -2.57 9.45 29.58
CA PRO A 138 -2.23 10.59 28.74
C PRO A 138 -2.60 10.41 27.27
N ILE A 139 -2.57 9.17 26.76
CA ILE A 139 -2.94 8.86 25.38
C ILE A 139 -4.47 8.97 25.19
N LYS A 140 -5.24 8.43 26.14
CA LYS A 140 -6.71 8.57 26.13
C LYS A 140 -7.14 10.04 26.24
N ASP A 141 -6.51 10.80 27.13
CA ASP A 141 -6.76 12.23 27.29
C ASP A 141 -6.40 12.99 25.99
N GLY A 142 -5.30 12.61 25.34
CA GLY A 142 -4.88 13.14 24.04
C GLY A 142 -5.87 12.85 22.91
N ILE A 143 -6.40 11.62 22.84
CA ILE A 143 -7.47 11.25 21.89
C ILE A 143 -8.71 12.10 22.14
N GLN A 144 -9.16 12.20 23.40
CA GLN A 144 -10.35 12.96 23.74
C GLN A 144 -10.21 14.44 23.37
N SER A 145 -9.08 15.06 23.71
CA SER A 145 -8.80 16.45 23.35
C SER A 145 -8.75 16.66 21.84
N ALA A 146 -8.19 15.72 21.08
CA ALA A 146 -8.17 15.77 19.63
C ALA A 146 -9.58 15.62 19.02
N LEU A 147 -10.45 14.78 19.60
CA LEU A 147 -11.84 14.64 19.18
C LEU A 147 -12.66 15.91 19.45
N GLU A 148 -12.46 16.53 20.62
CA GLU A 148 -13.12 17.81 20.96
C GLU A 148 -12.69 18.92 20.00
N THR A 149 -11.39 18.98 19.66
CA THR A 149 -10.86 19.92 18.66
C THR A 149 -11.45 19.65 17.27
N ALA A 150 -11.51 18.38 16.86
CA ALA A 150 -12.10 17.98 15.58
C ALA A 150 -13.57 18.41 15.49
N LEU A 151 -14.36 18.19 16.55
CA LEU A 151 -15.75 18.63 16.61
C LEU A 151 -15.85 20.16 16.51
N HIS A 152 -15.02 20.90 17.24
CA HIS A 152 -15.01 22.37 17.21
C HIS A 152 -14.71 22.94 15.82
N GLU A 153 -13.83 22.29 15.04
CA GLU A 153 -13.51 22.70 13.66
C GLU A 153 -14.53 22.25 12.62
N ILE A 154 -15.10 21.04 12.75
CA ILE A 154 -16.03 20.46 11.77
C ILE A 154 -17.42 21.11 11.87
N GLN A 155 -17.90 21.37 13.08
CA GLN A 155 -19.23 21.90 13.35
C GLN A 155 -19.58 23.17 12.53
N PRO A 156 -18.76 24.24 12.51
CA PRO A 156 -19.09 25.45 11.74
C PRO A 156 -19.11 25.20 10.23
N VAL A 157 -18.28 24.27 9.72
CA VAL A 157 -18.25 23.92 8.29
C VAL A 157 -19.51 23.13 7.92
N ALA A 158 -19.96 22.21 8.78
CA ALA A 158 -21.20 21.47 8.59
C ALA A 158 -22.43 22.37 8.66
N GLU A 159 -22.47 23.33 9.58
CA GLU A 159 -23.53 24.34 9.67
C GLU A 159 -23.58 25.20 8.39
N ALA A 160 -22.41 25.59 7.87
CA ALA A 160 -22.30 26.29 6.59
C ALA A 160 -22.86 25.49 5.41
N VAL A 161 -22.73 24.15 5.39
CA VAL A 161 -23.38 23.29 4.37
C VAL A 161 -24.90 23.29 4.55
N ARG A 162 -25.38 23.13 5.78
CA ARG A 162 -26.81 23.07 6.11
C ARG A 162 -27.57 24.33 5.71
N VAL A 163 -26.95 25.50 5.87
CA VAL A 163 -27.52 26.79 5.42
C VAL A 163 -27.75 26.78 3.91
N GLU A 164 -26.78 26.31 3.11
CA GLU A 164 -26.93 26.25 1.65
C GLU A 164 -27.92 25.16 1.22
N LEU A 165 -27.95 24.02 1.91
CA LEU A 165 -28.96 22.97 1.67
C LEU A 165 -30.38 23.49 1.89
N ALA A 166 -30.61 24.32 2.92
CA ALA A 166 -31.90 24.95 3.16
C ALA A 166 -32.29 25.91 2.02
N ALA A 167 -31.32 26.64 1.45
CA ALA A 167 -31.55 27.49 0.28
C ALA A 167 -31.94 26.66 -0.96
N VAL A 168 -31.23 25.55 -1.22
CA VAL A 168 -31.57 24.65 -2.33
C VAL A 168 -32.95 24.02 -2.15
N ARG A 169 -33.29 23.55 -0.93
CA ARG A 169 -34.61 22.98 -0.62
C ARG A 169 -35.75 23.94 -0.91
N THR A 170 -35.56 25.23 -0.59
CA THR A 170 -36.58 26.27 -0.81
C THR A 170 -36.77 26.58 -2.29
N THR A 171 -35.71 26.44 -3.08
CA THR A 171 -35.72 26.76 -4.51
C THR A 171 -36.15 25.60 -5.39
N ARG A 172 -35.99 24.34 -4.96
CA ARG A 172 -36.40 23.15 -5.73
C ARG A 172 -36.97 22.04 -4.84
N VAL A 173 -38.30 21.95 -4.80
CA VAL A 173 -39.04 21.00 -3.95
C VAL A 173 -38.69 19.53 -4.27
N GLU A 174 -38.45 19.22 -5.53
CA GLU A 174 -38.08 17.87 -6.01
C GLU A 174 -36.76 17.35 -5.40
N THR A 175 -35.84 18.24 -5.03
CA THR A 175 -34.56 17.87 -4.40
C THR A 175 -34.66 17.69 -2.89
N GLY A 176 -35.82 17.95 -2.29
CA GLY A 176 -36.04 17.86 -0.84
C GLY A 176 -35.56 16.56 -0.18
N PRO A 177 -35.93 15.37 -0.70
CA PRO A 177 -35.47 14.09 -0.14
C PRO A 177 -33.94 13.94 -0.15
N TRP A 178 -33.25 14.47 -1.16
CA TRP A 178 -31.80 14.43 -1.25
C TRP A 178 -31.12 15.43 -0.32
N CYS A 179 -31.72 16.61 -0.10
CA CYS A 179 -31.26 17.53 0.93
C CYS A 179 -31.36 16.91 2.34
N ASP A 180 -32.44 16.16 2.62
CA ASP A 180 -32.64 15.45 3.89
C ASP A 180 -31.64 14.27 4.04
N GLU A 181 -31.31 13.56 2.95
CA GLU A 181 -30.25 12.55 2.95
C GLU A 181 -28.87 13.16 3.25
N LEU A 182 -28.51 14.25 2.56
CA LEU A 182 -27.25 14.94 2.78
C LEU A 182 -27.12 15.45 4.22
N ASP A 183 -28.17 16.02 4.80
CA ASP A 183 -28.15 16.47 6.20
C ASP A 183 -27.92 15.31 7.19
N ARG A 184 -28.50 14.14 6.91
CA ARG A 184 -28.28 12.93 7.71
C ARG A 184 -26.84 12.44 7.60
N VAL A 185 -26.29 12.36 6.38
CA VAL A 185 -24.91 11.91 6.18
C VAL A 185 -23.90 12.92 6.78
N ILE A 186 -24.18 14.22 6.72
CA ILE A 186 -23.39 15.25 7.44
C ILE A 186 -23.43 15.01 8.96
N THR A 187 -24.60 14.66 9.49
CA THR A 187 -24.75 14.31 10.92
C THR A 187 -23.93 13.07 11.28
N ASP A 188 -23.91 12.06 10.42
CA ASP A 188 -23.11 10.85 10.61
C ASP A 188 -21.61 11.16 10.58
N VAL A 189 -21.16 12.06 9.70
CA VAL A 189 -19.75 12.53 9.67
C VAL A 189 -19.39 13.25 10.97
N ILE A 190 -20.25 14.16 11.48
CA ILE A 190 -20.00 14.82 12.78
C ILE A 190 -19.95 13.80 13.92
N HIS A 191 -20.89 12.85 13.93
CA HIS A 191 -20.97 11.83 14.96
C HIS A 191 -19.73 10.93 14.98
N THR A 192 -19.33 10.42 13.81
CA THR A 192 -18.14 9.57 13.68
C THR A 192 -16.84 10.34 13.89
N ALA A 193 -16.77 11.62 13.54
CA ALA A 193 -15.60 12.46 13.80
C ALA A 193 -15.36 12.74 15.29
N SER A 194 -16.45 12.88 16.06
CA SER A 194 -16.40 13.18 17.51
C SER A 194 -16.21 11.95 18.41
N LYS A 195 -16.24 10.74 17.84
CA LYS A 195 -16.11 9.49 18.58
C LYS A 195 -14.93 8.66 18.10
N TRP A 196 -14.27 7.99 19.04
CA TRP A 196 -13.25 6.97 18.75
C TRP A 196 -13.68 5.63 19.34
N ASP A 197 -14.14 4.73 18.47
CA ASP A 197 -14.52 3.35 18.84
C ASP A 197 -13.38 2.34 18.62
N GLY A 198 -12.25 2.77 18.05
CA GLY A 198 -11.20 1.87 17.56
C GLY A 198 -10.23 1.32 18.61
N GLY A 199 -10.32 1.80 19.85
CA GLY A 199 -9.38 1.41 20.91
C GLY A 199 -7.92 1.65 20.47
N PRO A 200 -7.00 0.68 20.68
CA PRO A 200 -5.60 0.82 20.27
C PRO A 200 -5.33 0.51 18.79
N ASP A 201 -6.32 0.06 18.01
CA ASP A 201 -6.15 -0.28 16.60
C ASP A 201 -6.50 0.93 15.72
N HIS A 202 -5.54 1.37 14.90
CA HIS A 202 -5.74 2.49 13.98
C HIS A 202 -6.60 2.09 12.76
N GLY A 203 -6.63 0.80 12.40
CA GLY A 203 -7.47 0.27 11.33
C GLY A 203 -8.97 0.28 11.66
N ALA A 204 -9.31 0.48 12.93
CA ALA A 204 -10.69 0.54 13.39
C ALA A 204 -11.39 1.90 13.15
N ASP A 205 -10.78 2.82 12.40
CA ASP A 205 -11.40 4.07 11.94
C ASP A 205 -12.34 3.88 10.72
N ALA A 206 -12.62 2.62 10.35
CA ALA A 206 -13.46 2.24 9.21
C ALA A 206 -14.85 2.92 9.22
N LYS A 207 -15.43 3.16 10.40
CA LYS A 207 -16.72 3.86 10.53
C LYS A 207 -16.65 5.32 10.04
N PHE A 208 -15.56 6.02 10.34
CA PHE A 208 -15.37 7.40 9.91
C PHE A 208 -15.09 7.48 8.41
N GLU A 209 -14.23 6.60 7.89
CA GLU A 209 -13.99 6.51 6.44
C GLU A 209 -15.26 6.12 5.68
N GLY A 210 -16.06 5.18 6.21
CA GLY A 210 -17.36 4.83 5.65
C GLY A 210 -18.33 6.01 5.60
N ALA A 211 -18.39 6.84 6.65
CA ALA A 211 -19.21 8.05 6.66
C ALA A 211 -18.75 9.08 5.62
N LEU A 212 -17.44 9.26 5.44
CA LEU A 212 -16.90 10.15 4.39
C LEU A 212 -17.15 9.62 2.97
N ASN A 213 -17.02 8.32 2.75
CA ASN A 213 -17.32 7.70 1.46
C ASN A 213 -18.80 7.90 1.11
N ARG A 214 -19.69 7.63 2.08
CA ARG A 214 -21.13 7.87 1.92
C ARG A 214 -21.45 9.34 1.64
N LEU A 215 -20.73 10.29 2.25
CA LEU A 215 -20.87 11.72 1.95
C LEU A 215 -20.53 12.03 0.49
N ASN A 216 -19.43 11.47 -0.02
CA ASN A 216 -19.01 11.69 -1.40
C ASN A 216 -19.97 11.06 -2.40
N GLU A 217 -20.41 9.82 -2.15
CA GLU A 217 -21.41 9.12 -2.97
C GLU A 217 -22.72 9.89 -3.02
N THR A 218 -23.23 10.32 -1.85
CA THR A 218 -24.49 11.08 -1.77
C THR A 218 -24.38 12.43 -2.48
N ARG A 219 -23.24 13.12 -2.35
CA ARG A 219 -22.96 14.36 -3.08
C ARG A 219 -22.98 14.13 -4.59
N ASP A 220 -22.34 13.07 -5.08
CA ASP A 220 -22.28 12.78 -6.52
C ASP A 220 -23.66 12.43 -7.08
N MET A 221 -24.46 11.66 -6.34
CA MET A 221 -25.85 11.37 -6.69
C MET A 221 -26.71 12.65 -6.69
N PHE A 222 -26.55 13.52 -5.68
CA PHE A 222 -27.26 14.80 -5.61
C PHE A 222 -26.94 15.69 -6.83
N VAL A 223 -25.68 15.78 -7.25
CA VAL A 223 -25.29 16.54 -8.45
C VAL A 223 -25.98 16.00 -9.70
N ARG A 224 -26.09 14.68 -9.84
CA ARG A 224 -26.78 14.05 -10.97
C ARG A 224 -28.28 14.32 -10.97
N VAL A 225 -28.93 14.29 -9.80
CA VAL A 225 -30.35 14.64 -9.65
C VAL A 225 -30.61 16.10 -9.99
N VAL A 226 -29.72 17.02 -9.57
CA VAL A 226 -29.84 18.43 -9.96
C VAL A 226 -29.75 18.59 -11.48
N ARG A 227 -28.94 17.78 -12.17
CA ARG A 227 -28.84 17.75 -13.65
C ARG A 227 -30.08 17.15 -14.34
N GLY A 228 -31.06 16.65 -13.59
CA GLY A 228 -32.30 16.08 -14.12
C GLY A 228 -32.23 14.58 -14.39
N GLU A 229 -31.20 13.87 -13.89
CA GLU A 229 -31.16 12.42 -13.95
C GLU A 229 -32.13 11.80 -12.94
N SER A 230 -32.92 10.82 -13.37
CA SER A 230 -33.80 10.05 -12.48
C SER A 230 -32.98 9.00 -11.74
N ILE A 231 -32.81 9.20 -10.44
CA ILE A 231 -32.00 8.36 -9.56
C ILE A 231 -32.81 8.09 -8.29
N GLU A 232 -32.91 6.83 -7.90
CA GLU A 232 -33.54 6.43 -6.63
C GLU A 232 -32.62 6.70 -5.45
N LEU A 233 -33.19 7.05 -4.29
CA LEU A 233 -32.40 7.22 -3.07
C LEU A 233 -31.74 5.88 -2.72
N PRO A 234 -30.42 5.84 -2.47
CA PRO A 234 -29.75 4.60 -2.12
C PRO A 234 -30.26 4.09 -0.75
N GLU A 235 -30.50 2.78 -0.65
CA GLU A 235 -30.67 2.14 0.64
C GLU A 235 -29.35 2.25 1.45
N PRO A 236 -29.41 2.39 2.79
CA PRO A 236 -28.21 2.48 3.60
C PRO A 236 -27.40 1.20 3.48
N SER A 237 -26.33 1.22 2.69
CA SER A 237 -25.39 0.10 2.60
C SER A 237 -24.56 0.01 3.88
N GLU A 238 -24.45 -1.18 4.45
CA GLU A 238 -23.39 -1.50 5.40
C GLU A 238 -22.06 -1.39 4.65
N SER A 239 -21.23 -0.42 5.05
CA SER A 239 -19.92 -0.17 4.45
C SER A 239 -19.03 -1.40 4.61
N VAL A 240 -18.86 -2.18 3.54
CA VAL A 240 -17.77 -3.16 3.45
C VAL A 240 -16.51 -2.35 3.17
N SER A 241 -15.67 -2.19 4.19
CA SER A 241 -14.33 -1.65 4.01
C SER A 241 -13.55 -2.61 3.11
N ASP A 242 -13.07 -2.12 1.97
CA ASP A 242 -12.07 -2.82 1.16
C ASP A 242 -10.80 -2.97 2.00
N ALA A 243 -10.71 -4.09 2.72
CA ALA A 243 -9.47 -4.49 3.37
C ALA A 243 -8.49 -4.86 2.26
N ASN A 244 -7.43 -4.05 2.13
CA ASN A 244 -6.26 -4.38 1.32
C ASN A 244 -5.90 -5.85 1.57
N ALA A 245 -5.62 -6.60 0.49
CA ALA A 245 -5.19 -7.98 0.58
C ALA A 245 -4.07 -8.10 1.65
N PRO A 246 -4.20 -9.03 2.61
CA PRO A 246 -3.24 -9.13 3.71
C PRO A 246 -1.83 -9.32 3.18
N ASP A 247 -0.87 -8.60 3.76
CA ASP A 247 0.55 -8.73 3.42
C ASP A 247 0.99 -10.19 3.61
N ALA A 248 1.66 -10.75 2.60
CA ALA A 248 2.16 -12.12 2.64
C ALA A 248 3.11 -12.34 3.83
N PHE A 249 3.85 -11.30 4.25
CA PHE A 249 4.69 -11.37 5.44
C PHE A 249 3.86 -11.42 6.73
N ASP A 250 2.76 -10.67 6.82
CA ASP A 250 1.84 -10.73 7.96
C ASP A 250 1.14 -12.10 8.06
N MET A 251 0.75 -12.67 6.92
CA MET A 251 0.22 -14.03 6.86
C MET A 251 1.24 -15.08 7.35
N HIS A 252 2.50 -14.97 6.89
CA HIS A 252 3.58 -15.84 7.35
C HIS A 252 3.80 -15.71 8.86
N ARG A 253 3.85 -14.47 9.36
CA ARG A 253 3.99 -14.20 10.80
C ARG A 253 2.86 -14.80 11.62
N ALA A 254 1.61 -14.63 11.19
CA ALA A 254 0.44 -15.19 11.86
C ALA A 254 0.51 -16.72 11.93
N LEU A 255 0.92 -17.38 10.84
CA LEU A 255 1.12 -18.82 10.79
C LEU A 255 2.22 -19.30 11.75
N LEU A 256 3.35 -18.58 11.83
CA LEU A 256 4.40 -18.92 12.79
C LEU A 256 3.92 -18.75 14.23
N ASP A 257 3.16 -17.70 14.53
CA ASP A 257 2.60 -17.47 15.86
C ASP A 257 1.61 -18.57 16.28
N GLU A 258 0.85 -19.14 15.33
CA GLU A 258 0.01 -20.34 15.53
C GLU A 258 0.84 -21.58 15.90
N ALA A 259 2.03 -21.74 15.31
CA ALA A 259 2.91 -22.89 15.54
C ALA A 259 3.84 -22.78 16.76
N ARG A 260 4.17 -21.56 17.22
CA ARG A 260 5.06 -21.30 18.37
C ARG A 260 4.71 -22.08 19.64
N PRO A 261 3.44 -22.28 20.04
CA PRO A 261 3.10 -23.05 21.23
C PRO A 261 3.67 -24.48 21.23
N TYR A 262 3.68 -25.16 20.08
CA TYR A 262 4.21 -26.54 19.94
C TYR A 262 5.72 -26.63 20.20
N HIS A 263 6.44 -25.54 19.99
CA HIS A 263 7.86 -25.47 20.32
C HIS A 263 8.10 -25.19 21.81
N ARG A 264 7.13 -24.56 22.50
CA ARG A 264 7.24 -24.16 23.89
C ARG A 264 6.83 -25.28 24.86
N VAL A 265 5.84 -26.08 24.48
CA VAL A 265 5.31 -27.17 25.32
C VAL A 265 5.38 -28.52 24.62
N GLN A 266 5.61 -29.58 25.38
CA GLN A 266 5.81 -30.94 24.84
C GLN A 266 4.55 -31.80 24.83
N HIS A 267 3.40 -31.33 25.31
CA HIS A 267 2.20 -32.17 25.45
C HIS A 267 1.11 -31.90 24.39
N ARG A 268 1.30 -30.91 23.49
CA ARG A 268 0.29 -30.57 22.49
C ARG A 268 0.09 -31.72 21.48
N PRO A 269 -1.15 -32.12 21.18
CA PRO A 269 -1.40 -33.18 20.22
C PRO A 269 -0.88 -32.77 18.84
N TYR A 270 -0.36 -33.72 18.08
CA TYR A 270 0.06 -33.49 16.69
C TYR A 270 -1.08 -32.92 15.85
N ASP A 271 -0.80 -31.84 15.11
CA ASP A 271 -1.70 -31.21 14.15
C ASP A 271 -1.12 -31.33 12.74
N ALA A 272 -1.72 -32.19 11.91
CA ALA A 272 -1.25 -32.48 10.57
C ALA A 272 -1.42 -31.30 9.61
N ASP A 273 -2.53 -30.56 9.73
CA ASP A 273 -2.84 -29.44 8.84
C ASP A 273 -1.95 -28.24 9.14
N LEU A 274 -1.74 -27.92 10.42
CA LEU A 274 -0.78 -26.90 10.83
C LEU A 274 0.64 -27.31 10.44
N ARG A 275 1.03 -28.57 10.64
CA ARG A 275 2.35 -29.07 10.23
C ARG A 275 2.60 -28.83 8.74
N GLU A 276 1.67 -29.21 7.88
CA GLU A 276 1.83 -29.06 6.44
C GLU A 276 1.86 -27.59 6.01
N ARG A 277 0.97 -26.74 6.55
CA ARG A 277 0.99 -25.29 6.27
C ARG A 277 2.34 -24.66 6.63
N VAL A 278 2.88 -24.93 7.82
CA VAL A 278 4.17 -24.39 8.26
C VAL A 278 5.32 -24.94 7.42
N ALA A 279 5.26 -26.21 7.04
CA ALA A 279 6.27 -26.81 6.16
C ALA A 279 6.26 -26.20 4.76
N GLN A 280 5.09 -25.93 4.19
CA GLN A 280 4.98 -25.20 2.91
C GLN A 280 5.52 -23.78 3.03
N ALA A 281 5.28 -23.11 4.16
CA ALA A 281 5.80 -21.77 4.41
C ALA A 281 7.33 -21.69 4.42
N THR A 282 8.06 -22.82 4.54
CA THR A 282 9.53 -22.83 4.35
C THR A 282 9.95 -22.38 2.95
N GLN A 283 9.11 -22.57 1.92
CA GLN A 283 9.38 -22.06 0.58
C GLN A 283 9.38 -20.53 0.54
N VAL A 284 8.46 -19.89 1.27
CA VAL A 284 8.41 -18.43 1.41
C VAL A 284 9.57 -17.96 2.30
N ALA A 285 9.81 -18.66 3.41
CA ALA A 285 10.88 -18.33 4.35
C ALA A 285 12.28 -18.51 3.75
N ALA A 286 12.43 -19.34 2.70
CA ALA A 286 13.68 -19.49 1.94
C ALA A 286 14.11 -18.19 1.25
N GLN A 287 13.19 -17.25 1.02
CA GLN A 287 13.47 -15.93 0.45
C GLN A 287 13.79 -14.88 1.53
N ILE A 288 13.66 -15.21 2.82
CA ILE A 288 13.92 -14.30 3.92
C ILE A 288 15.42 -14.37 4.30
N PRO A 289 16.16 -13.25 4.24
CA PRO A 289 17.56 -13.21 4.65
C PRO A 289 17.75 -13.62 6.12
N PRO A 290 18.73 -14.48 6.44
CA PRO A 290 19.06 -14.89 7.81
C PRO A 290 19.82 -13.78 8.57
N THR A 291 19.21 -12.60 8.72
CA THR A 291 19.77 -11.49 9.50
C THR A 291 19.18 -11.41 10.90
N PRO A 292 19.90 -10.85 11.91
CA PRO A 292 19.43 -10.75 13.30
C PRO A 292 17.99 -10.24 13.46
N HIS A 293 17.57 -9.26 12.66
CA HIS A 293 16.22 -8.68 12.72
C HIS A 293 15.13 -9.62 12.17
N LEU A 294 15.48 -10.52 11.27
CA LEU A 294 14.56 -11.43 10.60
C LEU A 294 14.65 -12.88 11.12
N LEU A 295 15.57 -13.17 12.06
CA LEU A 295 15.76 -14.51 12.62
C LEU A 295 14.47 -15.15 13.12
N ALA A 296 13.56 -14.36 13.70
CA ALA A 296 12.29 -14.86 14.23
C ALA A 296 11.28 -15.34 13.18
N TYR A 297 11.55 -15.09 11.89
CA TYR A 297 10.66 -15.37 10.75
C TYR A 297 11.34 -16.19 9.64
N GLY A 298 12.67 -16.33 9.71
CA GLY A 298 13.47 -16.96 8.67
C GLY A 298 13.27 -18.47 8.55
N LEU A 299 13.98 -19.05 7.58
CA LEU A 299 13.86 -20.45 7.19
C LEU A 299 14.04 -21.44 8.35
N ASN A 300 15.11 -21.27 9.14
CA ASN A 300 15.43 -22.17 10.25
C ASN A 300 14.35 -22.19 11.33
N VAL A 301 13.78 -21.02 11.68
CA VAL A 301 12.69 -20.95 12.66
C VAL A 301 11.42 -21.59 12.10
N THR A 302 11.10 -21.34 10.83
CA THR A 302 9.94 -21.96 10.17
C THR A 302 10.08 -23.48 10.16
N ALA A 303 11.25 -24.01 9.81
CA ALA A 303 11.55 -25.44 9.85
C ALA A 303 11.47 -26.00 11.29
N ALA A 304 12.06 -25.33 12.27
CA ALA A 304 12.04 -25.76 13.66
C ALA A 304 10.62 -25.81 14.24
N LEU A 305 9.77 -24.83 13.91
CA LEU A 305 8.36 -24.81 14.30
C LEU A 305 7.57 -25.93 13.62
N SER A 306 7.82 -26.17 12.33
CA SER A 306 7.24 -27.30 11.61
C SER A 306 7.57 -28.64 12.30
N VAL A 307 8.83 -28.90 12.58
CA VAL A 307 9.27 -30.11 13.29
C VAL A 307 8.67 -30.19 14.70
N ALA A 308 8.53 -29.06 15.40
CA ALA A 308 7.91 -29.02 16.73
C ALA A 308 6.42 -29.41 16.70
N VAL A 309 5.65 -28.97 15.70
CA VAL A 309 4.24 -29.36 15.53
C VAL A 309 4.11 -30.88 15.36
N ALA A 310 5.06 -31.51 14.67
CA ALA A 310 5.13 -32.96 14.50
C ALA A 310 5.68 -33.72 15.72
N GLY A 311 6.12 -33.04 16.78
CA GLY A 311 6.88 -33.64 17.88
C GLY A 311 6.17 -34.78 18.62
N ASN A 312 4.83 -34.73 18.69
CA ASN A 312 4.00 -35.76 19.34
C ASN A 312 3.30 -36.71 18.36
N ALA A 313 3.68 -36.68 17.08
CA ALA A 313 3.25 -37.68 16.12
C ALA A 313 3.92 -39.04 16.42
N THR A 314 3.38 -40.14 15.89
CA THR A 314 4.04 -41.44 15.98
C THR A 314 5.33 -41.43 15.16
N SER A 315 6.29 -42.30 15.51
CA SER A 315 7.56 -42.38 14.76
C SER A 315 7.36 -42.78 13.29
N GLU A 316 6.33 -43.57 12.98
CA GLU A 316 5.93 -43.90 11.61
C GLU A 316 5.55 -42.63 10.82
N VAL A 317 4.66 -41.81 11.38
CA VAL A 317 4.26 -40.53 10.77
C VAL A 317 5.45 -39.58 10.63
N GLN A 318 6.34 -39.53 11.62
CA GLN A 318 7.54 -38.67 11.53
C GLN A 318 8.50 -39.13 10.43
N ILE A 319 8.63 -40.44 10.17
CA ILE A 319 9.44 -40.96 9.06
C ILE A 319 8.80 -40.60 7.72
N ASP A 320 7.47 -40.75 7.58
CA ASP A 320 6.75 -40.35 6.38
C ASP A 320 6.92 -38.85 6.09
N LEU A 321 6.90 -38.01 7.13
CA LEU A 321 7.16 -36.57 7.01
C LEU A 321 8.59 -36.29 6.54
N VAL A 322 9.59 -37.02 7.05
CA VAL A 322 10.98 -36.91 6.59
C VAL A 322 11.12 -37.22 5.09
N GLU A 323 10.44 -38.25 4.60
CA GLU A 323 10.45 -38.58 3.16
C GLU A 323 9.71 -37.54 2.30
N SER A 324 8.65 -36.94 2.83
CA SER A 324 7.92 -35.85 2.17
C SER A 324 8.77 -34.57 2.12
N ASP A 325 9.39 -34.19 3.25
CA ASP A 325 10.19 -32.98 3.36
C ASP A 325 11.44 -33.01 2.48
N ALA A 326 12.04 -34.19 2.28
CA ALA A 326 13.16 -34.38 1.35
C ALA A 326 12.84 -34.00 -0.11
N LYS A 327 11.56 -33.95 -0.50
CA LYS A 327 11.11 -33.61 -1.86
C LYS A 327 10.76 -32.14 -2.03
N ARG A 328 10.89 -31.32 -0.97
CA ARG A 328 10.50 -29.90 -1.03
C ARG A 328 11.49 -29.07 -1.84
N THR A 329 10.95 -28.04 -2.47
CA THR A 329 11.69 -27.04 -3.25
C THR A 329 11.42 -25.64 -2.71
N PRO A 330 12.40 -24.74 -2.65
CA PRO A 330 13.81 -24.92 -3.05
C PRO A 330 14.57 -25.88 -2.12
N ILE A 331 15.75 -26.36 -2.54
CA ILE A 331 16.51 -27.41 -1.82
C ILE A 331 16.85 -26.97 -0.38
N CYS A 332 17.12 -25.69 -0.16
CA CYS A 332 17.40 -25.15 1.17
C CYS A 332 16.24 -25.37 2.15
N ALA A 333 14.99 -25.41 1.67
CA ALA A 333 13.81 -25.69 2.48
C ALA A 333 13.76 -27.15 2.95
N ALA A 334 14.02 -28.10 2.04
CA ALA A 334 14.14 -29.51 2.38
C ALA A 334 15.29 -29.72 3.38
N VAL A 335 16.45 -29.11 3.12
CA VAL A 335 17.63 -29.21 3.98
C VAL A 335 17.36 -28.66 5.37
N ALA A 336 16.71 -27.50 5.49
CA ALA A 336 16.37 -26.94 6.79
C ALA A 336 15.43 -27.87 7.59
N LEU A 337 14.39 -28.43 6.98
CA LEU A 337 13.46 -29.35 7.66
C LEU A 337 14.16 -30.65 8.10
N LEU A 338 14.98 -31.24 7.24
CA LEU A 338 15.74 -32.45 7.54
C LEU A 338 16.79 -32.21 8.64
N GLU A 339 17.49 -31.08 8.59
CA GLU A 339 18.47 -30.72 9.60
C GLU A 339 17.82 -30.47 10.96
N GLU A 340 16.71 -29.72 11.01
CA GLU A 340 15.96 -29.48 12.25
C GLU A 340 15.40 -30.78 12.83
N THR A 341 14.93 -31.69 11.99
CA THR A 341 14.47 -33.03 12.41
C THR A 341 15.63 -33.83 13.00
N ALA A 342 16.78 -33.90 12.29
CA ALA A 342 17.96 -34.59 12.77
C ALA A 342 18.52 -33.98 14.08
N ARG A 343 18.37 -32.67 14.29
CA ARG A 343 18.85 -31.98 15.50
C ARG A 343 17.94 -32.15 16.70
N ARG A 344 16.61 -32.16 16.48
CA ARG A 344 15.61 -32.29 17.55
C ARG A 344 15.58 -33.70 18.13
N HIS A 345 15.86 -34.71 17.32
CA HIS A 345 15.96 -36.09 17.76
C HIS A 345 17.40 -36.45 18.14
N ASP A 346 17.57 -37.29 19.16
CA ASP A 346 18.89 -37.85 19.47
C ASP A 346 19.42 -38.68 18.28
N LYS A 347 20.73 -38.78 18.11
CA LYS A 347 21.37 -39.57 17.04
C LYS A 347 20.99 -41.06 17.10
N ALA A 348 20.61 -41.56 18.27
CA ALA A 348 20.12 -42.91 18.46
C ALA A 348 18.65 -43.10 18.03
N SER A 349 17.91 -42.02 17.75
CA SER A 349 16.53 -42.09 17.26
C SER A 349 16.49 -42.58 15.81
N VAL A 350 15.54 -43.48 15.53
CA VAL A 350 15.25 -43.94 14.17
C VAL A 350 14.87 -42.77 13.25
N VAL A 351 14.08 -41.82 13.77
CA VAL A 351 13.65 -40.62 13.02
C VAL A 351 14.83 -39.70 12.73
N GLY A 352 15.69 -39.44 13.73
CA GLY A 352 16.88 -38.59 13.55
C GLY A 352 17.88 -39.20 12.56
N SER A 353 18.07 -40.52 12.61
CA SER A 353 18.90 -41.26 11.65
C SER A 353 18.31 -41.22 10.24
N ALA A 354 16.99 -41.39 10.09
CA ALA A 354 16.31 -41.31 8.80
C ALA A 354 16.44 -39.90 8.19
N ALA A 355 16.28 -38.84 8.99
CA ALA A 355 16.44 -37.45 8.52
C ALA A 355 17.88 -37.15 8.07
N ALA A 356 18.88 -37.59 8.85
CA ALA A 356 20.28 -37.43 8.48
C ALA A 356 20.65 -38.20 7.19
N GLU A 357 20.07 -39.39 7.00
CA GLU A 357 20.27 -40.18 5.78
C GLU A 357 19.59 -39.52 4.57
N GLN A 358 18.36 -39.03 4.70
CA GLN A 358 17.70 -38.29 3.62
C GLN A 358 18.45 -37.00 3.27
N LEU A 359 19.03 -36.31 4.25
CA LEU A 359 19.87 -35.13 3.98
C LEU A 359 21.10 -35.49 3.12
N ARG A 360 21.76 -36.62 3.40
CA ARG A 360 22.85 -37.12 2.54
C ARG A 360 22.36 -37.55 1.16
N ARG A 361 21.17 -38.15 1.05
CA ARG A 361 20.60 -38.51 -0.26
C ARG A 361 20.31 -37.29 -1.11
N VAL A 362 19.71 -36.24 -0.54
CA VAL A 362 19.50 -34.96 -1.25
C VAL A 362 20.83 -34.42 -1.77
N TRP A 363 21.90 -34.47 -0.96
CA TRP A 363 23.24 -34.07 -1.41
C TRP A 363 23.76 -34.91 -2.58
N VAL A 364 23.64 -36.24 -2.47
CA VAL A 364 24.17 -37.20 -3.45
C VAL A 364 23.39 -37.18 -4.76
N ASP A 365 22.06 -37.05 -4.70
CA ASP A 365 21.18 -37.10 -5.86
C ASP A 365 21.12 -35.75 -6.61
N THR A 366 21.51 -34.65 -5.95
CA THR A 366 21.53 -33.33 -6.58
C THR A 366 22.72 -33.17 -7.53
N ASP A 367 22.41 -32.75 -8.76
CA ASP A 367 23.39 -32.38 -9.78
C ASP A 367 23.77 -30.91 -9.64
N TRP A 368 24.84 -30.64 -8.89
CA TRP A 368 25.29 -29.28 -8.58
C TRP A 368 25.91 -28.53 -9.77
N ALA A 369 26.20 -29.23 -10.88
CA ALA A 369 26.68 -28.62 -12.12
C ALA A 369 25.55 -27.99 -12.95
N LYS A 370 24.29 -28.23 -12.59
CA LYS A 370 23.12 -27.62 -13.21
C LYS A 370 22.67 -26.36 -12.48
N GLU A 371 22.38 -25.32 -13.25
CA GLU A 371 21.87 -24.04 -12.75
C GLU A 371 20.53 -24.20 -11.99
N CYS A 372 19.66 -25.11 -12.43
CA CYS A 372 18.37 -25.37 -11.77
C CYS A 372 18.49 -25.84 -10.31
N SER A 373 19.64 -26.40 -9.92
CA SER A 373 19.90 -26.84 -8.54
C SER A 373 20.15 -25.65 -7.59
N TRP A 374 20.36 -24.45 -8.13
CA TRP A 374 20.64 -23.24 -7.35
C TRP A 374 19.44 -22.30 -7.25
N ILE A 375 18.44 -22.45 -8.13
CA ILE A 375 17.25 -21.59 -8.17
C ILE A 375 16.49 -21.63 -6.84
N GLY A 376 16.28 -20.46 -6.24
CA GLY A 376 15.58 -20.30 -4.98
C GLY A 376 16.43 -20.61 -3.74
N ASN A 377 17.70 -21.01 -3.91
CA ASN A 377 18.65 -21.22 -2.83
C ASN A 377 19.56 -20.01 -2.58
N GLU A 378 19.38 -18.92 -3.32
CA GLU A 378 20.32 -17.81 -3.32
C GLU A 378 20.41 -17.14 -1.95
N VAL A 379 19.28 -17.02 -1.23
CA VAL A 379 19.24 -16.30 0.05
C VAL A 379 19.79 -17.15 1.20
N ASN A 380 19.55 -18.46 1.19
CA ASN A 380 19.88 -19.39 2.29
C ASN A 380 20.92 -20.46 1.89
N GLY A 381 21.62 -20.28 0.77
CA GLY A 381 22.55 -21.26 0.20
C GLY A 381 23.75 -21.55 1.10
N GLN A 382 24.30 -20.53 1.78
CA GLN A 382 25.37 -20.72 2.74
C GLN A 382 24.96 -21.63 3.90
N ALA A 383 23.77 -21.42 4.49
CA ALA A 383 23.26 -22.25 5.57
C ALA A 383 23.00 -23.69 5.10
N MET A 384 22.46 -23.85 3.90
CA MET A 384 22.26 -25.14 3.23
C MET A 384 23.60 -25.90 3.08
N MET A 385 24.66 -25.24 2.59
CA MET A 385 25.97 -25.87 2.43
C MET A 385 26.61 -26.23 3.77
N HIS A 386 26.44 -25.41 4.81
CA HIS A 386 26.87 -25.78 6.17
C HIS A 386 26.11 -26.99 6.73
N ALA A 387 24.84 -27.19 6.37
CA ALA A 387 24.10 -28.38 6.74
C ALA A 387 24.68 -29.63 6.06
N PHE A 388 24.98 -29.55 4.75
CA PHE A 388 25.62 -30.65 4.04
C PHE A 388 27.02 -30.97 4.57
N ALA A 389 27.86 -29.95 4.83
CA ALA A 389 29.19 -30.14 5.39
C ALA A 389 29.14 -30.84 6.77
N ARG A 390 28.13 -30.54 7.59
CA ARG A 390 27.90 -31.23 8.88
C ARG A 390 27.40 -32.66 8.72
N ALA A 391 26.66 -32.95 7.65
CA ALA A 391 26.14 -34.29 7.35
C ALA A 391 27.18 -35.20 6.68
N THR A 392 28.17 -34.60 6.00
CA THR A 392 29.25 -35.23 5.25
C THR A 392 30.60 -34.78 5.82
N SER A 393 31.35 -33.91 5.12
CA SER A 393 32.51 -33.17 5.63
C SER A 393 32.73 -31.88 4.81
N ASP A 394 33.60 -30.99 5.30
CA ASP A 394 33.96 -29.77 4.54
C ASP A 394 34.71 -30.13 3.23
N GLU A 395 35.54 -31.17 3.25
CA GLU A 395 36.28 -31.64 2.07
C GLU A 395 35.34 -32.21 1.01
N GLU A 396 34.38 -33.06 1.38
CA GLU A 396 33.45 -33.66 0.42
C GLU A 396 32.60 -32.58 -0.29
N VAL A 397 32.14 -31.57 0.46
CA VAL A 397 31.42 -30.43 -0.12
C VAL A 397 32.35 -29.65 -1.07
N ARG A 398 33.59 -29.35 -0.65
CA ARG A 398 34.55 -28.64 -1.48
C ARG A 398 34.86 -29.36 -2.79
N ASP A 399 35.12 -30.66 -2.74
CA ASP A 399 35.48 -31.47 -3.90
C ASP A 399 34.34 -31.55 -4.92
N ARG A 400 33.09 -31.64 -4.42
CA ARG A 400 31.91 -31.69 -5.29
C ARG A 400 31.61 -30.34 -5.93
N LEU A 401 31.71 -29.23 -5.17
CA LEU A 401 31.55 -27.89 -5.73
C LEU A 401 32.67 -27.57 -6.72
N THR A 402 33.90 -28.03 -6.46
CA THR A 402 35.02 -27.96 -7.40
C THR A 402 34.68 -28.66 -8.70
N SER A 403 34.25 -29.92 -8.64
CA SER A 403 33.85 -30.70 -9.81
C SER A 403 32.69 -30.03 -10.60
N ALA A 404 31.75 -29.39 -9.88
CA ALA A 404 30.64 -28.67 -10.51
C ALA A 404 31.12 -27.41 -11.26
N LEU A 405 32.06 -26.65 -10.71
CA LEU A 405 32.67 -25.48 -11.36
C LEU A 405 33.52 -25.87 -12.56
N GLU A 406 34.27 -26.96 -12.48
CA GLU A 406 35.05 -27.48 -13.62
C GLU A 406 34.13 -27.93 -14.77
N ALA A 407 33.02 -28.60 -14.44
CA ALA A 407 32.03 -29.03 -15.43
C ALA A 407 31.24 -27.85 -16.02
N ASN A 408 30.95 -26.82 -15.22
CA ASN A 408 30.22 -25.64 -15.64
C ASN A 408 30.77 -24.36 -14.98
N PRO A 409 31.78 -23.71 -15.60
CA PRO A 409 32.37 -22.48 -15.08
C PRO A 409 31.40 -21.29 -14.99
N GLY A 410 30.24 -21.37 -15.66
CA GLY A 410 29.19 -20.34 -15.59
C GLY A 410 28.46 -20.27 -14.26
N LEU A 411 28.69 -21.20 -13.35
CA LEU A 411 28.08 -21.21 -12.01
C LEU A 411 28.82 -20.35 -11.00
N LEU A 412 29.99 -19.80 -11.34
CA LEU A 412 30.84 -19.08 -10.39
C LEU A 412 30.08 -17.94 -9.69
N GLU A 413 29.39 -17.09 -10.45
CA GLU A 413 28.64 -15.95 -9.91
C GLU A 413 27.48 -16.43 -9.03
N THR A 414 26.71 -17.42 -9.50
CA THR A 414 25.59 -18.01 -8.76
C THR A 414 26.04 -18.64 -7.44
N MET A 415 27.17 -19.36 -7.43
CA MET A 415 27.76 -19.92 -6.22
C MET A 415 28.24 -18.83 -5.27
N VAL A 416 28.97 -17.83 -5.76
CA VAL A 416 29.48 -16.71 -4.94
C VAL A 416 28.32 -15.95 -4.29
N ILE A 417 27.25 -15.69 -5.03
CA ILE A 417 26.04 -15.05 -4.49
C ILE A 417 25.42 -15.96 -3.44
N SER A 418 25.09 -17.21 -3.78
CA SER A 418 24.34 -18.13 -2.91
C SER A 418 25.07 -18.49 -1.62
N CYS A 419 26.41 -18.53 -1.64
CA CYS A 419 27.24 -18.89 -0.51
C CYS A 419 27.68 -17.70 0.36
N ALA A 420 27.29 -16.47 0.01
CA ALA A 420 27.53 -15.30 0.82
C ALA A 420 26.61 -15.27 2.05
N GLY A 421 27.12 -14.76 3.18
CA GLY A 421 26.30 -14.49 4.36
C GLY A 421 25.54 -13.17 4.21
N TRP A 422 24.64 -12.87 5.16
CA TRP A 422 23.89 -11.61 5.20
C TRP A 422 24.25 -10.76 6.41
N VAL A 423 24.20 -9.43 6.22
CA VAL A 423 24.48 -8.45 7.27
C VAL A 423 23.46 -7.31 7.18
N ASP A 424 22.90 -6.91 8.33
CA ASP A 424 22.08 -5.70 8.40
C ASP A 424 22.99 -4.47 8.44
N GLN A 425 22.71 -3.48 7.60
CA GLN A 425 23.25 -2.14 7.73
C GLN A 425 22.35 -1.34 8.67
N LEU A 426 22.94 -0.77 9.73
CA LEU A 426 22.22 -0.02 10.74
C LEU A 426 22.54 1.47 10.63
N ASP A 427 21.53 2.31 10.79
CA ASP A 427 21.73 3.74 11.01
C ASP A 427 22.44 3.94 12.35
N SER A 428 23.59 4.62 12.33
CA SER A 428 24.39 4.81 13.54
C SER A 428 23.73 5.68 14.63
N GLY A 429 22.72 6.48 14.27
CA GLY A 429 21.98 7.34 15.18
C GLY A 429 20.74 6.67 15.77
N THR A 430 19.94 5.98 14.95
CA THR A 430 18.67 5.37 15.36
C THR A 430 18.77 3.88 15.68
N TRP A 431 19.86 3.21 15.25
CA TRP A 431 20.01 1.75 15.25
C TRP A 431 18.93 1.00 14.45
N GLU A 432 18.21 1.71 13.58
CA GLU A 432 17.25 1.10 12.67
C GLU A 432 17.95 0.49 11.45
N VAL A 433 17.38 -0.58 10.90
CA VAL A 433 17.91 -1.22 9.69
C VAL A 433 17.64 -0.32 8.49
N VAL A 434 18.71 0.11 7.83
CA VAL A 434 18.66 0.95 6.62
C VAL A 434 18.71 0.09 5.37
N ASP A 435 19.55 -0.96 5.39
CA ASP A 435 19.72 -1.86 4.27
C ASP A 435 20.17 -3.26 4.71
N ARG A 436 20.20 -4.22 3.78
CA ARG A 436 20.69 -5.58 4.01
C ARG A 436 21.59 -5.99 2.86
N ASP A 437 22.83 -6.30 3.20
CA ASP A 437 23.83 -6.68 2.21
C ASP A 437 24.29 -8.12 2.40
N ARG A 438 24.78 -8.68 1.29
CA ARG A 438 25.54 -9.92 1.30
C ARG A 438 27.00 -9.61 1.60
N SER A 439 27.66 -10.47 2.36
CA SER A 439 29.10 -10.35 2.65
C SER A 439 29.73 -11.68 3.03
N TYR A 440 31.03 -11.81 2.71
CA TYR A 440 31.90 -12.85 3.22
C TYR A 440 32.71 -12.32 4.41
N ARG A 441 32.16 -12.42 5.63
CA ARG A 441 32.93 -12.14 6.86
C ARG A 441 34.15 -13.07 7.00
N SER A 442 33.99 -14.31 6.55
CA SER A 442 35.02 -15.34 6.44
C SER A 442 34.62 -16.30 5.33
N VAL A 443 35.57 -16.72 4.51
CA VAL A 443 35.30 -17.74 3.48
C VAL A 443 35.12 -19.10 4.17
N PRO A 444 33.98 -19.80 3.95
CA PRO A 444 33.77 -21.13 4.52
C PRO A 444 34.81 -22.14 4.03
N LEU A 445 35.23 -23.07 4.89
CA LEU A 445 36.24 -24.09 4.54
C LEU A 445 35.81 -25.01 3.39
N TRP A 446 34.50 -25.22 3.23
CA TRP A 446 33.95 -26.02 2.13
C TRP A 446 33.85 -25.26 0.81
N PHE A 447 34.12 -23.96 0.76
CA PHE A 447 34.04 -23.18 -0.48
C PHE A 447 35.29 -23.44 -1.36
N PRO A 448 35.13 -23.73 -2.67
CA PRO A 448 36.25 -24.09 -3.56
C PRO A 448 37.03 -22.85 -4.02
N ILE A 449 37.73 -22.19 -3.09
CA ILE A 449 38.38 -20.89 -3.33
C ILE A 449 39.50 -20.94 -4.37
N GLU A 450 40.23 -22.04 -4.46
CA GLU A 450 41.35 -22.22 -5.40
C GLU A 450 40.84 -22.23 -6.85
N VAL A 451 39.85 -23.08 -7.14
CA VAL A 451 39.24 -23.16 -8.49
C VAL A 451 38.48 -21.90 -8.85
N ALA A 452 37.78 -21.28 -7.88
CA ALA A 452 37.19 -19.96 -8.08
C ALA A 452 38.26 -18.95 -8.53
N GLY A 453 39.41 -18.91 -7.85
CA GLY A 453 40.54 -18.03 -8.16
C GLY A 453 41.14 -18.26 -9.55
N GLU A 454 41.18 -19.50 -10.03
CA GLU A 454 41.64 -19.82 -11.39
C GLU A 454 40.66 -19.36 -12.47
N LEU A 455 39.36 -19.38 -12.19
CA LEU A 455 38.32 -18.97 -13.13
C LEU A 455 38.18 -17.44 -13.23
N VAL A 456 38.50 -16.69 -12.17
CA VAL A 456 38.34 -15.22 -12.12
C VAL A 456 39.03 -14.49 -13.28
N PRO A 457 40.33 -14.70 -13.59
CA PRO A 457 40.99 -13.94 -14.65
C PRO A 457 40.33 -14.07 -16.02
N SER A 458 39.65 -15.19 -16.27
CA SER A 458 38.97 -15.45 -17.55
C SER A 458 37.60 -14.77 -17.65
N ARG A 459 36.91 -14.54 -16.52
CA ARG A 459 35.53 -13.99 -16.46
C ARG A 459 35.48 -12.53 -16.01
N HIS A 460 36.38 -12.16 -15.10
CA HIS A 460 36.53 -10.85 -14.51
C HIS A 460 38.01 -10.41 -14.56
N PRO A 461 38.53 -10.03 -15.74
CA PRO A 461 39.93 -9.64 -15.92
C PRO A 461 40.36 -8.51 -14.96
N GLU A 462 39.42 -7.64 -14.58
CA GLU A 462 39.58 -6.55 -13.61
C GLU A 462 39.89 -7.00 -12.18
N LEU A 463 39.66 -8.28 -11.86
CA LEU A 463 39.89 -8.88 -10.54
C LEU A 463 41.15 -9.77 -10.45
N SER A 464 42.00 -9.74 -11.48
CA SER A 464 43.14 -10.67 -11.61
C SER A 464 44.33 -10.41 -10.66
N SER A 465 44.34 -9.31 -9.90
CA SER A 465 45.48 -8.91 -9.04
C SER A 465 45.23 -9.02 -7.52
N PHE A 466 44.12 -9.64 -7.09
CA PHE A 466 43.72 -9.67 -5.68
C PHE A 466 44.23 -10.91 -4.93
N ASP A 467 44.29 -10.79 -3.60
CA ASP A 467 44.53 -11.94 -2.72
C ASP A 467 43.36 -12.95 -2.86
N VAL A 468 43.70 -14.23 -2.96
CA VAL A 468 42.75 -15.34 -3.07
C VAL A 468 41.75 -15.32 -1.90
N ALA A 469 42.18 -14.88 -0.71
CA ALA A 469 41.32 -14.77 0.47
C ALA A 469 40.24 -13.68 0.36
N GLU A 470 40.47 -12.61 -0.41
CA GLU A 470 39.52 -11.51 -0.61
C GLU A 470 38.61 -11.72 -1.83
N LEU A 471 38.94 -12.72 -2.65
CA LEU A 471 38.35 -12.95 -3.96
C LEU A 471 36.82 -13.13 -3.94
N PRO A 472 36.21 -13.90 -3.00
CA PRO A 472 34.76 -14.03 -2.94
C PRO A 472 34.02 -12.71 -2.64
N GLU A 473 34.57 -11.87 -1.75
CA GLU A 473 33.98 -10.57 -1.40
C GLU A 473 34.08 -9.58 -2.56
N LYS A 474 35.19 -9.59 -3.32
CA LYS A 474 35.36 -8.74 -4.50
C LYS A 474 34.46 -9.16 -5.67
N LEU A 475 34.37 -10.47 -5.92
CA LEU A 475 33.43 -11.03 -6.90
C LEU A 475 31.99 -10.70 -6.55
N LEU A 476 31.61 -10.80 -5.26
CA LEU A 476 30.27 -10.46 -4.80
C LEU A 476 29.92 -9.01 -5.11
N ARG A 477 30.83 -8.06 -4.85
CA ARG A 477 30.60 -6.64 -5.19
C ARG A 477 30.49 -6.42 -6.69
N CYS A 478 31.40 -7.02 -7.47
CA CYS A 478 31.38 -6.90 -8.92
C CYS A 478 30.08 -7.47 -9.52
N THR A 479 29.63 -8.63 -9.05
CA THR A 479 28.37 -9.25 -9.48
C THR A 479 27.14 -8.43 -9.08
N GLN A 480 27.11 -7.86 -7.87
CA GLN A 480 26.02 -6.99 -7.42
C GLN A 480 25.96 -5.66 -8.19
N GLU A 481 27.09 -5.07 -8.58
CA GLU A 481 27.13 -3.84 -9.38
C GLU A 481 26.63 -4.05 -10.82
N HIS A 482 26.77 -5.25 -11.38
CA HIS A 482 26.32 -5.59 -12.73
C HIS A 482 24.94 -6.24 -12.75
N SER A 483 24.45 -6.75 -11.62
CA SER A 483 23.13 -7.31 -11.47
C SER A 483 22.16 -6.24 -10.94
N GLU A 484 21.48 -5.51 -11.82
CA GLU A 484 20.15 -4.98 -11.50
C GLU A 484 19.18 -6.17 -11.36
N LEU A 485 19.36 -7.02 -10.34
CA LEU A 485 18.43 -8.10 -10.04
C LEU A 485 17.22 -7.51 -9.31
N PRO A 486 16.00 -7.75 -9.79
CA PRO A 486 14.79 -7.22 -9.19
C PRO A 486 14.47 -7.99 -7.90
N GLY A 487 14.20 -7.28 -6.81
CA GLY A 487 13.38 -7.83 -5.73
C GLY A 487 14.02 -7.99 -4.36
N THR A 488 14.87 -7.08 -3.89
CA THR A 488 14.86 -6.80 -2.45
C THR A 488 13.54 -6.09 -2.13
N PRO A 489 12.62 -6.69 -1.34
CA PRO A 489 11.50 -5.94 -0.82
C PRO A 489 12.07 -4.85 0.08
N LYS A 490 11.96 -3.59 -0.37
CA LYS A 490 12.01 -2.44 0.53
C LYS A 490 10.76 -2.53 1.39
N GLN A 491 10.85 -3.22 2.52
CA GLN A 491 9.91 -3.07 3.63
C GLN A 491 10.47 -2.05 4.62
#